data_AF-A0A1V4TD62-F1
#
_entry.id   AF-A0A1V4TD62-F1
#
_cell.length_a   1.000
_cell.length_b   1.000
_cell.length_c   1.000
_cell.angle_alpha   90.00
_cell.angle_beta   90.00
_cell.angle_gamma   90.00
#
_symmetry.space_group_name_H-M   'P 1'
#
loop_
_entity.id
_entity.type
_entity.pdbx_description
1 polymer ?
#
loop_
_entity_poly.entity_id
_entity_poly.type
_entity_poly.pdbx_seq_one_letter_code
_entity_poly.pdbx_strand_id
1 'polypeptide(L)'
;MEGERITLRLEGEDLELIDDFIDGHPEISNRSQLARIALRAFIERDGGARVDGSGRGEIVLKVPPAVRSIMEGMVEDGYYNSVEDIVVECLRKEFLSRDNLEKVKDEHFQKSRQIMARM
;
A
#
# COMPACT_ATOMS: atom_id res chain seq x y z
N MET A 1 16.11 21.67 0.52
CA MET A 1 14.92 21.91 -0.33
C MET A 1 13.93 22.68 0.52
N GLU A 2 13.64 23.93 0.18
CA GLU A 2 12.53 24.66 0.79
C GLU A 2 11.25 23.90 0.43
N GLY A 3 10.65 23.24 1.42
CA GLY A 3 9.42 22.50 1.21
C GLY A 3 8.26 23.47 0.99
N GLU A 4 7.35 23.11 0.10
CA GLU A 4 6.07 23.82 -0.05
C GLU A 4 5.31 23.81 1.28
N ARG A 5 4.83 24.97 1.70
CA ARG A 5 4.15 25.15 2.99
C ARG A 5 2.65 25.20 2.79
N ILE A 6 1.96 24.26 3.41
CA ILE A 6 0.50 24.34 3.60
C ILE A 6 0.19 25.07 4.91
N THR A 7 -0.85 25.90 4.91
CA THR A 7 -1.38 26.55 6.12
C THR A 7 -2.85 26.20 6.24
N LEU A 8 -3.24 25.63 7.37
CA LEU A 8 -4.59 25.19 7.67
C LEU A 8 -5.10 25.93 8.91
N ARG A 9 -6.36 26.37 8.88
CA ARG A 9 -7.05 26.87 10.07
C ARG A 9 -7.82 25.72 10.70
N LEU A 10 -7.65 25.54 11.99
CA LEU A 10 -8.28 24.50 12.79
C LEU A 10 -9.03 25.18 13.93
N GLU A 11 -10.12 24.56 14.37
CA GLU A 11 -10.82 24.99 15.57
C GLU A 11 -9.99 24.66 16.82
N GLY A 12 -10.28 25.34 17.94
CA GLY A 12 -9.54 25.16 19.19
C GLY A 12 -9.61 23.72 19.71
N GLU A 13 -10.80 23.11 19.63
CA GLU A 13 -11.04 21.72 20.05
C GLU A 13 -10.19 20.71 19.25
N ASP A 14 -10.04 20.94 17.94
CA ASP A 14 -9.19 20.09 17.09
C ASP A 14 -7.70 20.21 17.45
N LEU A 15 -7.26 21.42 17.85
CA LEU A 15 -5.89 21.64 18.28
C LEU A 15 -5.59 20.94 19.61
N GLU A 16 -6.51 20.99 20.57
CA GLU A 16 -6.39 20.29 21.85
C GLU A 16 -6.30 18.78 21.63
N LEU A 17 -7.17 18.21 20.78
CA LEU A 17 -7.15 16.79 20.44
C LEU A 17 -5.82 16.36 19.81
N ILE A 18 -5.26 17.20 18.92
CA ILE A 18 -3.95 16.95 18.30
C ILE A 18 -2.84 16.98 19.36
N ASP A 19 -2.86 17.94 20.28
CA ASP A 19 -1.83 18.08 21.31
C ASP A 19 -1.87 16.89 22.28
N ASP A 20 -3.05 16.51 22.77
CA ASP A 20 -3.24 15.35 23.64
C ASP A 20 -2.72 14.06 23.00
N PHE A 21 -2.94 13.91 21.69
CA PHE A 21 -2.43 12.75 20.95
C PHE A 21 -0.90 12.75 20.87
N ILE A 22 -0.29 13.90 20.60
CA ILE A 22 1.18 14.05 20.52
C ILE A 22 1.83 13.77 21.88
N ASP A 23 1.24 14.27 22.96
CA ASP A 23 1.74 14.04 24.32
C ASP A 23 1.76 12.55 24.69
N GLY A 24 0.82 11.76 24.15
CA GLY A 24 0.80 10.31 24.30
C GLY A 24 1.75 9.53 23.38
N HIS A 25 2.33 10.16 22.35
CA HIS A 25 3.06 9.51 21.25
C HIS A 25 4.41 10.22 21.00
N PRO A 26 5.43 9.99 21.85
CA PRO A 26 6.72 10.70 21.79
C PRO A 26 7.51 10.50 20.49
N GLU A 27 7.17 9.50 19.68
CA GLU A 27 7.68 9.31 18.32
C GLU A 27 7.23 10.40 17.33
N ILE A 28 6.19 11.16 17.69
CA ILE A 28 5.67 12.28 16.92
C ILE A 28 6.20 13.57 17.54
N SER A 29 7.10 14.25 16.83
CA SER A 29 7.80 15.42 17.36
C SER A 29 7.01 16.71 17.27
N ASN A 30 6.01 16.82 16.39
CA ASN A 30 5.17 18.03 16.26
C ASN A 30 3.91 17.79 15.40
N ARG A 31 2.96 18.75 15.47
CA ARG A 31 1.71 18.77 14.69
C ARG A 31 1.92 18.63 13.18
N SER A 32 2.99 19.21 12.63
CA SER A 32 3.26 19.12 11.17
C SER A 32 3.70 17.71 10.75
N GLN A 33 4.43 17.00 11.62
CA GLN A 33 4.79 15.61 11.41
C GLN A 33 3.53 14.73 11.46
N LEU A 34 2.69 14.92 12.47
CA LEU A 34 1.40 14.22 12.57
C LEU A 34 0.55 14.45 11.32
N ALA A 35 0.34 15.71 10.92
CA ALA A 35 -0.46 16.06 9.76
C ALA A 35 0.09 15.42 8.48
N ARG A 36 1.41 15.37 8.30
CA ARG A 36 2.04 14.74 7.13
C ARG A 36 1.81 13.23 7.11
N ILE A 37 1.93 12.57 8.26
CA ILE A 37 1.67 11.12 8.39
C ILE A 37 0.20 10.83 8.11
N ALA A 38 -0.71 11.58 8.75
CA ALA A 38 -2.15 11.41 8.59
C ALA A 38 -2.61 11.64 7.15
N LEU A 39 -2.15 12.72 6.50
CA LEU A 39 -2.47 13.00 5.10
C LEU A 39 -1.95 11.91 4.17
N ARG A 40 -0.72 11.42 4.39
CA ARG A 40 -0.16 10.33 3.59
C ARG A 40 -0.96 9.04 3.77
N ALA A 41 -1.20 8.64 5.01
CA ALA A 41 -1.97 7.43 5.33
C ALA A 41 -3.39 7.50 4.75
N PHE A 42 -4.04 8.68 4.82
CA PHE A 42 -5.36 8.91 4.25
C PHE A 42 -5.35 8.80 2.72
N ILE A 43 -4.39 9.43 2.04
CA ILE A 43 -4.27 9.37 0.57
C ILE A 43 -3.92 7.95 0.09
N GLU A 44 -3.02 7.26 0.79
CA GLU A 44 -2.65 5.87 0.48
C GLU A 44 -3.85 4.93 0.65
N ARG A 45 -4.67 5.14 1.70
CA ARG A 45 -5.86 4.35 1.98
C ARG A 45 -7.02 4.62 1.00
N ASP A 46 -7.35 5.88 0.76
CA ASP A 46 -8.59 6.27 0.08
C ASP A 46 -8.39 6.77 -1.36
N GLY A 47 -7.23 7.37 -1.65
CA GLY A 47 -6.95 8.02 -2.93
C GLY A 47 -6.35 7.11 -4.00
N GLY A 48 -5.83 5.93 -3.64
CA GLY A 48 -5.14 5.02 -4.58
C GLY A 48 -3.86 5.61 -5.22
N ALA A 49 -3.54 6.87 -4.91
CA ALA A 49 -2.35 7.57 -5.35
C ALA A 49 -1.17 7.11 -4.49
N ARG A 50 -0.52 6.04 -4.94
CA ARG A 50 0.79 5.65 -4.44
C ARG A 50 1.77 6.76 -4.82
N VAL A 51 2.25 7.50 -3.83
CA VAL A 51 3.52 8.21 -4.00
C VAL A 51 4.57 7.11 -4.12
N ASP A 52 5.29 7.05 -5.24
CA ASP A 52 6.24 5.98 -5.65
C ASP A 52 7.46 5.82 -4.71
N GLY A 53 7.25 5.70 -3.40
CA GLY A 53 8.29 5.77 -2.37
C GLY A 53 8.16 4.79 -1.19
N SER A 54 7.02 4.14 -0.97
CA SER A 54 6.85 3.16 0.12
C SER A 54 6.28 1.84 -0.41
N GLY A 55 7.10 0.78 -0.40
CA GLY A 55 6.66 -0.60 -0.57
C GLY A 55 6.45 -1.07 -2.01
N ARG A 56 7.53 -1.50 -2.69
CA ARG A 56 7.38 -2.35 -3.89
C ARG A 56 6.63 -3.62 -3.51
N GLY A 57 5.34 -3.70 -3.82
CA GLY A 57 4.58 -4.96 -3.83
C GLY A 57 3.19 -4.93 -3.19
N GLU A 58 2.79 -3.86 -2.50
CA GLU A 58 1.48 -3.82 -1.85
C GLU A 58 0.42 -3.30 -2.82
N ILE A 59 -0.57 -4.15 -3.17
CA ILE A 59 -1.71 -3.84 -4.03
C ILE A 59 -2.97 -3.82 -3.16
N VAL A 60 -3.73 -2.72 -3.21
CA VAL A 60 -5.02 -2.58 -2.52
C VAL A 60 -6.11 -2.80 -3.55
N LEU A 61 -6.95 -3.81 -3.34
CA LEU A 61 -8.03 -4.20 -4.23
C LEU A 61 -9.38 -3.92 -3.57
N LYS A 62 -10.28 -3.24 -4.28
CA LYS A 62 -11.69 -3.12 -3.87
C LYS A 62 -12.47 -4.27 -4.49
N VAL A 63 -13.03 -5.12 -3.63
CA VAL A 63 -13.80 -6.30 -4.05
C VAL A 63 -15.27 -6.09 -3.67
N PRO A 64 -16.25 -6.45 -4.52
CA PRO A 64 -17.66 -6.33 -4.19
C PRO A 64 -18.01 -7.06 -2.88
N PRO A 65 -18.92 -6.53 -2.03
CA PRO A 65 -19.22 -7.10 -0.72
C PRO A 65 -19.70 -8.55 -0.79
N ALA A 66 -20.50 -8.91 -1.80
CA ALA A 66 -20.96 -10.27 -2.01
C ALA A 66 -19.80 -11.25 -2.25
N VAL A 67 -18.79 -10.83 -3.02
CA VAL A 67 -17.60 -11.64 -3.31
C VAL A 67 -16.72 -11.77 -2.07
N ARG A 68 -16.56 -10.68 -1.30
CA ARG A 68 -15.83 -10.69 -0.03
C ARG A 68 -16.44 -11.66 0.98
N SER A 69 -17.77 -11.67 1.10
CA SER A 69 -18.48 -12.58 2.00
C SER A 69 -18.29 -14.05 1.62
N ILE A 70 -18.24 -14.37 0.32
CA ILE A 70 -17.92 -15.73 -0.15
C ILE A 70 -16.48 -16.10 0.22
N MET A 71 -15.52 -15.21 0.02
CA MET A 71 -14.11 -15.43 0.37
C MET A 71 -13.93 -15.67 1.88
N GLU A 72 -14.62 -14.87 2.71
CA GLU A 72 -14.62 -15.04 4.17
C GLU A 72 -15.18 -16.41 4.57
N GLY A 73 -16.30 -16.84 3.97
CA GLY A 73 -16.87 -18.18 4.22
C GLY A 73 -15.91 -19.32 3.86
N MET A 74 -15.15 -19.20 2.76
CA MET A 74 -14.17 -20.22 2.37
C MET A 74 -12.99 -20.34 3.36
N VAL A 75 -12.64 -19.24 4.03
CA VAL A 75 -11.64 -19.24 5.11
C VAL A 75 -12.21 -19.87 6.37
N GLU A 76 -13.45 -19.53 6.73
CA GLU A 76 -14.15 -20.12 7.90
C GLU A 76 -14.32 -21.64 7.76
N ASP A 77 -14.62 -22.11 6.55
CA ASP A 77 -14.72 -23.53 6.21
C ASP A 77 -13.35 -24.26 6.16
N GLY A 78 -12.25 -23.51 6.28
CA GLY A 78 -10.89 -24.05 6.35
C GLY A 78 -10.27 -24.45 5.00
N TYR A 79 -10.86 -24.03 3.87
CA TYR A 79 -10.26 -24.24 2.55
C TYR A 79 -8.99 -23.39 2.36
N TYR A 80 -8.93 -22.24 3.03
CA TYR A 80 -7.86 -21.25 2.92
C TYR A 80 -7.45 -20.70 4.28
N ASN A 81 -6.20 -20.27 4.39
CA ASN A 81 -5.68 -19.69 5.64
C ASN A 81 -6.07 -18.22 5.81
N SER A 82 -6.31 -17.50 4.70
CA SER A 82 -6.75 -16.11 4.70
C SER A 82 -7.36 -15.70 3.35
N VAL A 83 -8.04 -14.55 3.33
CA VAL A 83 -8.61 -13.99 2.08
C VAL A 83 -7.50 -13.58 1.11
N GLU A 84 -6.35 -13.13 1.62
CA GLU A 84 -5.18 -12.79 0.83
C GLU A 84 -4.62 -14.01 0.10
N ASP A 85 -4.63 -15.19 0.73
CA ASP A 85 -4.18 -16.44 0.12
C ASP A 85 -5.02 -16.79 -1.12
N ILE A 86 -6.34 -16.61 -1.03
CA ILE A 86 -7.28 -16.77 -2.15
C ILE A 86 -6.92 -15.83 -3.30
N VAL A 87 -6.71 -14.55 -3.00
CA VAL A 87 -6.37 -13.52 -4.00
C VAL A 87 -5.03 -13.86 -4.68
N VAL A 88 -4.02 -14.23 -3.91
CA VAL A 88 -2.71 -14.61 -4.43
C VAL A 88 -2.82 -15.84 -5.32
N GLU A 89 -3.58 -16.86 -4.93
CA GLU A 89 -3.76 -18.06 -5.75
C GLU A 89 -4.46 -17.73 -7.09
N CYS A 90 -5.54 -16.93 -7.07
CA CYS A 90 -6.20 -16.47 -8.28
C CYS A 90 -5.23 -15.74 -9.22
N LEU A 91 -4.42 -14.83 -8.69
CA LEU A 91 -3.41 -14.12 -9.46
C LEU A 91 -2.35 -15.06 -10.02
N ARG A 92 -1.88 -16.05 -9.25
CA ARG A 92 -0.92 -17.05 -9.76
C ARG A 92 -1.52 -17.86 -10.91
N LYS A 93 -2.77 -18.30 -10.79
CA LYS A 93 -3.43 -19.11 -11.82
C LYS A 93 -3.58 -18.36 -13.15
N GLU A 94 -3.97 -17.09 -13.09
CA GLU A 94 -4.20 -16.27 -14.28
C GLU A 94 -2.89 -15.72 -14.88
N PHE A 95 -1.95 -15.24 -14.04
CA PHE A 95 -0.75 -14.55 -14.50
C PHE A 95 0.50 -15.43 -14.63
N LEU A 96 0.60 -16.56 -13.90
CA LEU A 96 1.70 -17.53 -14.03
C LEU A 96 1.33 -18.73 -14.92
N SER A 97 0.49 -18.52 -15.93
CA SER A 97 0.42 -19.46 -17.05
C SER A 97 1.80 -19.55 -17.72
N ARG A 98 2.21 -20.77 -18.11
CA ARG A 98 3.59 -21.09 -18.56
C ARG A 98 4.15 -20.10 -19.61
N ASP A 99 3.29 -19.53 -20.44
CA ASP A 99 3.67 -18.56 -21.48
C ASP A 99 4.19 -17.21 -20.95
N ASN A 100 3.75 -16.78 -19.76
CA ASN A 100 4.22 -15.52 -19.15
C ASN A 100 5.54 -15.68 -18.41
N LEU A 101 5.81 -16.88 -17.89
CA LEU A 101 7.03 -17.16 -17.15
C LEU A 101 8.28 -17.13 -18.05
N GLU A 102 8.15 -17.61 -19.30
CA GLU A 102 9.24 -17.57 -20.29
C GLU A 102 9.56 -16.13 -20.74
N LYS A 103 8.54 -15.30 -20.99
CA LYS A 103 8.72 -13.89 -21.38
C LYS A 103 9.38 -13.04 -20.29
N VAL A 104 8.97 -13.22 -19.02
CA VAL A 104 9.57 -12.50 -17.89
C VAL A 104 11.02 -12.91 -17.67
N LYS A 105 11.34 -14.20 -17.87
CA LYS A 105 12.72 -14.70 -17.78
C LYS A 105 13.60 -14.08 -18.86
N ASP A 106 13.14 -13.99 -20.10
CA ASP A 106 13.90 -13.39 -21.21
C ASP A 106 14.15 -11.89 -21.03
N GLU A 107 13.16 -11.13 -20.55
CA GLU A 107 13.31 -9.70 -20.29
C GLU A 107 14.29 -9.39 -19.14
N HIS A 108 14.26 -10.17 -18.06
CA HIS A 108 15.21 -10.03 -16.96
C HIS A 108 16.65 -10.40 -17.36
N PHE A 109 16.81 -11.41 -18.22
CA PHE A 109 18.12 -11.79 -18.77
C PHE A 109 18.68 -10.75 -19.75
N GLN A 110 17.83 -10.07 -20.53
CA GLN A 110 18.26 -8.99 -21.42
C GLN A 110 18.64 -7.72 -20.66
N LYS A 111 17.84 -7.30 -19.66
CA LYS A 111 18.15 -6.13 -18.82
C LYS A 111 19.46 -6.31 -18.04
N SER A 112 19.71 -7.50 -17.48
CA SER A 112 20.95 -7.78 -16.76
C SER A 112 22.20 -7.70 -17.66
N ARG A 113 22.09 -8.12 -18.93
CA ARG A 113 23.17 -8.00 -19.92
C ARG A 113 23.42 -6.55 -20.37
N GLN A 114 22.37 -5.75 -20.54
CA GLN A 114 22.53 -4.32 -20.87
C GLN A 114 23.19 -3.53 -19.75
N ILE A 115 22.95 -3.90 -18.49
CA ILE A 115 23.58 -3.26 -17.33
C ILE A 115 25.06 -3.65 -17.24
N MET A 116 25.41 -4.92 -17.48
CA MET A 116 26.81 -5.37 -17.53
C MET A 116 27.60 -4.79 -18.72
N ALA A 117 26.96 -4.54 -19.87
CA ALA A 117 27.64 -3.99 -21.04
C ALA A 117 27.84 -2.47 -20.99
N ARG A 118 27.24 -1.78 -20.01
CA ARG A 118 27.36 -0.32 -19.78
C ARG A 118 28.30 0.02 -18.62
N MET A 119 28.89 -0.98 -17.99
CA MET A 119 29.82 -0.87 -16.87
C MET A 119 31.22 -1.21 -17.36
#